data_AF-A0A1S6IWB7-F1
#
_entry.id   AF-A0A1S6IWB7-F1
#
_cell.length_a   1.000
_cell.length_b   1.000
_cell.length_c   1.000
_cell.angle_alpha   90.00
_cell.angle_beta   90.00
_cell.angle_gamma   90.00
#
_symmetry.space_group_name_H-M   'P 1'
#
loop_
_entity.id
_entity.type
_entity.pdbx_description
1 polymer ?
#
loop_
_entity_poly.entity_id
_entity_poly.type
_entity_poly.pdbx_seq_one_letter_code
_entity_poly.pdbx_strand_id
1 'polypeptide(L)' 'MKIDVDKFVQEHQEEIMTLVNHSLNRAGDIVNKQVQAGQLGATMQDVLPVMLYEILLTNTVATLRLAAEMVNESTAN' A
#
# COMPACT_ATOMS: atom_id res chain seq x y z
N MET A 1 -23.93 -10.03 11.43
CA MET A 1 -22.47 -10.11 11.46
C MET A 1 -21.94 -8.73 11.80
N LYS A 2 -21.25 -8.57 12.94
CA LYS A 2 -20.60 -7.30 13.31
C LYS A 2 -19.10 -7.55 13.18
N ILE A 3 -18.49 -6.94 12.18
CA ILE A 3 -17.04 -7.00 11.99
C ILE A 3 -16.42 -6.02 12.98
N ASP A 4 -15.52 -6.49 13.84
CA ASP A 4 -14.76 -5.66 14.77
C ASP A 4 -13.48 -5.19 14.09
N VAL A 5 -13.58 -4.04 13.42
CA VAL A 5 -12.48 -3.46 12.64
C VAL A 5 -11.31 -3.08 13.55
N ASP A 6 -11.58 -2.56 14.75
CA ASP A 6 -10.54 -2.10 15.67
C ASP A 6 -9.69 -3.28 16.14
N LYS A 7 -10.34 -4.39 16.49
CA LYS A 7 -9.66 -5.63 16.87
C LYS A 7 -8.84 -6.19 15.71
N PHE A 8 -9.40 -6.26 14.50
CA PHE A 8 -8.68 -6.73 13.32
C PHE A 8 -7.44 -5.87 13.03
N VAL A 9 -7.57 -4.54 13.09
CA VAL A 9 -6.43 -3.63 12.89
C VAL A 9 -5.35 -3.83 13.95
N GLN A 10 -5.73 -4.05 15.22
CA GLN A 10 -4.76 -4.37 16.28
C GLN A 10 -4.05 -5.70 16.04
N GLU A 11 -4.78 -6.74 15.63
CA GLU A 11 -4.23 -8.07 15.39
C GLU A 11 -3.30 -8.12 14.15
N HIS A 12 -3.54 -7.27 13.15
CA HIS A 12 -2.77 -7.21 11.91
C HIS A 12 -1.87 -5.98 11.76
N GLN A 13 -1.63 -5.22 12.83
CA GLN A 13 -0.89 -3.95 12.77
C GLN A 13 0.51 -4.08 12.14
N GLU A 14 1.23 -5.14 12.47
CA GLU A 14 2.58 -5.40 11.95
C GLU A 14 2.56 -5.73 10.44
N GLU A 15 1.56 -6.47 9.99
CA GLU A 15 1.35 -6.79 8.58
C GLU A 15 0.97 -5.53 7.79
N ILE A 16 0.08 -4.70 8.34
CA ILE A 16 -0.28 -3.39 7.77
C ILE A 16 0.96 -2.51 7.63
N MET A 17 1.79 -2.40 8.67
CA MET A 17 3.03 -1.63 8.60
C MET A 17 4.00 -2.17 7.54
N THR A 18 4.11 -3.49 7.44
CA THR A 18 4.95 -4.16 6.44
C THR A 18 4.47 -3.83 5.01
N LEU A 19 3.16 -3.87 4.78
CA LEU A 19 2.54 -3.53 3.50
C LEU A 19 2.76 -2.06 3.11
N VAL A 20 2.65 -1.14 4.08
CA VAL A 20 2.94 0.29 3.87
C VAL A 20 4.41 0.48 3.49
N ASN A 21 5.33 -0.10 4.24
CA ASN A 21 6.77 -0.01 3.96
C ASN A 21 7.11 -0.60 2.59
N HIS A 22 6.52 -1.74 2.24
CA HIS A 22 6.70 -2.34 0.93
C HIS A 22 6.21 -1.42 -0.20
N SER A 23 5.03 -0.80 -0.01
CA SER A 23 4.44 0.14 -0.97
C SER A 23 5.34 1.36 -1.22
N LEU A 24 5.88 1.94 -0.14
CA LEU A 24 6.80 3.07 -0.22
C LEU A 24 8.10 2.72 -0.94
N ASN A 25 8.70 1.58 -0.59
CA ASN A 25 9.95 1.12 -1.22
C ASN A 25 9.74 0.84 -2.72
N ARG A 26 8.63 0.17 -3.08
CA ARG A 26 8.30 -0.12 -4.47
C ARG A 26 8.06 1.16 -5.28
N ALA A 27 7.33 2.12 -4.72
CA ALA A 27 7.12 3.42 -5.35
C ALA A 27 8.45 4.15 -5.57
N GLY A 28 9.35 4.14 -4.58
CA GLY A 28 10.70 4.69 -4.68
C GLY A 28 11.53 4.04 -5.79
N ASP A 29 11.50 2.70 -5.91
CA ASP A 29 12.22 1.96 -6.94
C ASP A 29 11.72 2.30 -8.36
N ILE A 30 10.40 2.41 -8.53
CA ILE A 30 9.78 2.75 -9.82
C ILE A 30 10.18 4.16 -10.24
N VAL A 31 10.04 5.13 -9.33
CA VAL A 31 10.45 6.51 -9.55
C VAL A 31 11.92 6.59 -9.91
N ASN A 32 12.80 5.93 -9.15
CA ASN A 32 14.24 5.96 -9.38
C ASN A 32 14.60 5.41 -10.77
N LYS A 33 13.96 4.31 -11.20
CA LYS A 33 14.15 3.76 -12.55
C LYS A 33 13.72 4.73 -13.64
N GLN A 34 12.58 5.42 -13.47
CA GLN A 34 12.09 6.38 -14.47
C GLN A 34 12.98 7.63 -14.55
N VAL A 35 13.50 8.11 -13.41
CA VAL A 35 14.49 9.20 -13.37
C VAL A 35 15.78 8.78 -14.07
N GLN A 36 16.31 7.60 -13.78
CA GLN A 36 17.52 7.07 -14.44
C GLN A 36 17.34 6.87 -15.95
N ALA A 37 16.13 6.52 -16.40
CA ALA A 37 15.78 6.40 -17.81
C ALA A 37 15.57 7.76 -18.50
N GLY A 38 15.63 8.89 -17.77
CA GLY A 38 15.35 10.22 -18.29
C GLY A 38 13.86 10.47 -18.61
N GLN A 39 12.97 9.59 -18.16
CA GLN A 39 11.53 9.65 -18.40
C GLN A 39 10.81 10.55 -17.38
N LEU A 40 11.46 10.79 -16.23
CA LEU A 40 10.94 11.62 -15.14
C LEU A 40 12.02 12.60 -14.69
N GLY A 41 11.63 13.85 -14.45
CA GLY A 41 12.55 14.84 -13.87
C GLY A 41 12.94 14.44 -12.44
N ALA A 42 14.14 14.82 -12.01
CA ALA A 42 14.65 14.53 -10.66
C ALA A 42 14.13 15.52 -9.60
N THR A 43 13.23 16.44 -9.96
CA THR A 43 12.67 17.39 -9.01
C THR A 43 11.55 16.73 -8.21
N MET A 44 11.33 17.20 -6.98
CA MET A 44 10.22 16.72 -6.16
C MET A 44 8.86 16.94 -6.85
N GLN A 45 8.72 17.99 -7.66
CA GLN A 45 7.47 18.31 -8.36
C GLN A 45 7.14 17.27 -9.44
N ASP A 46 8.17 16.73 -10.10
CA ASP A 46 8.02 15.67 -11.10
C ASP A 46 7.78 14.30 -10.42
N VAL A 47 8.53 14.03 -9.34
CA VAL A 47 8.55 12.75 -8.66
C VAL A 47 7.31 12.48 -7.81
N LEU A 48 6.84 13.49 -7.07
CA LEU A 48 5.81 13.32 -6.05
C LEU A 48 4.49 12.76 -6.61
N PRO A 49 3.95 13.24 -7.76
CA PRO A 49 2.72 12.68 -8.33
C PRO A 49 2.83 11.18 -8.66
N VAL A 50 3.95 10.76 -9.25
CA VAL A 50 4.21 9.36 -9.60
C VAL A 50 4.34 8.50 -8.35
N MET A 51 5.09 9.00 -7.35
CA MET A 51 5.24 8.32 -6.07
C MET A 51 3.90 8.13 -5.36
N LEU A 52 3.06 9.18 -5.30
CA LEU A 52 1.73 9.12 -4.69
C LEU A 52 0.81 8.15 -5.43
N TYR A 53 0.86 8.12 -6.77
CA TYR A 53 0.08 7.19 -7.57
C TYR A 53 0.45 5.72 -7.27
N GLU A 54 1.74 5.41 -7.24
CA GLU A 54 2.23 4.05 -6.94
C GLU A 54 1.90 3.61 -5.50
N ILE A 55 2.00 4.53 -4.54
CA ILE A 55 1.59 4.29 -3.16
C ILE A 55 0.08 4.02 -3.10
N LEU A 56 -0.74 4.82 -3.77
CA LEU A 56 -2.19 4.67 -3.77
C LEU A 56 -2.61 3.31 -4.36
N LEU A 57 -2.04 2.93 -5.51
CA LEU A 57 -2.32 1.64 -6.14
C LEU A 57 -1.95 0.47 -5.22
N THR A 58 -0.73 0.48 -4.69
CA THR A 58 -0.24 -0.63 -3.87
C THR A 58 -1.03 -0.73 -2.56
N ASN A 59 -1.30 0.41 -1.91
CA ASN A 59 -2.09 0.45 -0.69
C ASN A 59 -3.54 0.02 -0.92
N THR A 60 -4.14 0.37 -2.07
CA THR A 60 -5.50 -0.06 -2.43
C THR A 60 -5.58 -1.58 -2.56
N VAL A 61 -4.64 -2.21 -3.27
CA VAL A 61 -4.62 -3.68 -3.42
C VAL A 61 -4.39 -4.36 -2.07
N ALA A 62 -3.46 -3.85 -1.26
CA ALA A 62 -3.18 -4.36 0.08
C ALA A 62 -4.40 -4.27 1.01
N THR A 63 -5.07 -3.11 1.02
CA THR A 63 -6.27 -2.86 1.82
C THR A 63 -7.42 -3.76 1.38
N LEU A 64 -7.65 -3.92 0.07
CA LEU A 64 -8.68 -4.82 -0.44
C LEU A 64 -8.43 -6.28 -0.05
N ARG A 65 -7.17 -6.72 -0.03
CA ARG A 65 -6.79 -8.06 0.42
C ARG A 65 -7.09 -8.25 1.91
N LEU A 66 -6.64 -7.34 2.77
CA LEU A 66 -6.91 -7.38 4.22
C LEU A 66 -8.41 -7.33 4.51
N ALA A 67 -9.16 -6.50 3.79
CA ALA A 67 -10.61 -6.43 3.91
C ALA A 67 -11.29 -7.74 3.49
N ALA A 68 -10.78 -8.41 2.45
CA ALA A 68 -11.27 -9.73 2.03
C ALA A 68 -10.96 -10.81 3.08
N GLU A 69 -9.76 -10.79 3.68
CA GLU A 69 -9.37 -11.69 4.78
C GLU A 69 -10.29 -11.49 5.99
N MET A 70 -10.53 -10.24 6.39
CA MET A 70 -11.48 -9.89 7.46
C MET A 70 -12.91 -10.41 7.21
N VAL A 71 -13.41 -10.33 5.96
CA VAL A 71 -14.72 -10.87 5.58
C VAL A 71 -14.73 -12.40 5.62
N ASN A 72 -13.66 -13.05 5.15
CA ASN A 72 -13.56 -14.52 5.17
C ASN A 72 -13.49 -15.08 6.59
N GLU A 73 -12.72 -14.45 7.50
CA GLU A 73 -12.65 -14.86 8.90
C GLU A 73 -13.99 -14.70 9.64
N SER A 74 -14.73 -13.65 9.29
CA SER A 74 -16.06 -13.41 9.86
C SER A 74 -17.14 -14.36 9.35
N THR A 75 -16.89 -15.09 8.25
CA THR A 75 -17.81 -16.10 7.69
C THR A 75 -17.40 -17.53 8.00
N ALA A 76 -16.14 -17.76 8.39
CA ALA A 76 -15.62 -19.05 8.84
C ALA A 76 -15.93 -19.37 10.32
N ASN A 77 -16.42 -18.39 11.08
CA ASN A 77 -16.92 -18.52 12.45
C ASN A 77 -18.45 -18.39 12.50
#